data_AF-A0A954MS53-F1
#
_entry.id   AF-A0A954MS53-F1
#
_cell.length_a   1.000
_cell.length_b   1.000
_cell.length_c   1.000
_cell.angle_alpha   90.00
_cell.angle_beta   90.00
_cell.angle_gamma   90.00
#
_symmetry.space_group_name_H-M   'P 1'
#
loop_
_entity.id
_entity.type
_entity.pdbx_description
1 polymer ?
#
loop_
_entity_poly.entity_id
_entity_poly.type
_entity_poly.pdbx_seq_one_letter_code
_entity_poly.pdbx_strand_id
1 'polypeptide(L)'
;MNGTVRVKLSIMMLLQYAVWGSWAVSMGGYLNGTLKFSGAQIGAIYSTTAIAAMIAPLFVGYIADRLFATERVIAVLHLAGAGLLYMAAFEKDPTKLFQIMIAYSLCYMPTLALTNSLSFANIGNPEKDFPGIRVFGTWGWIFAGWIVGFVLDGATNQPVLMAAGLSGLLGIFSFFLPHTPPRGKPAAGETKGAGVLTLLKDPTFLIFVVCSFLICIPLSLYYGFANAFLGEIEAPSPTALQTIGQMSEVGFMAAMPFFITRLGVKKMLAIGMLAWVARYLCFGTLNMPLVIVGLVLHGICYDFFFVASQIYVDNRASVDQRASAQSFIAFVTLGVGMFVGAYVGGYIVDQYPSPYKVAVTKTTPDGKSEETTDIVPEWKADGSAGFAKEFSLKADSTLTAELIDKDIVETSDAGTTTYKAKTLADFVEKGVDGKSADKNRDGKIDRPEWVLARQRQWFEIWMIPALAALVTCIVFWIGFKDIKKVAD
;
A
#
# COMPACT_ATOMS: atom_id res chain seq x y z
N MET A 1 35.00 -7.65 -5.96
CA MET A 1 33.79 -8.49 -6.07
C MET A 1 33.72 -9.06 -7.47
N ASN A 2 33.37 -10.35 -7.62
CA ASN A 2 33.13 -10.95 -8.93
C ASN A 2 31.94 -10.24 -9.61
N GLY A 3 32.16 -9.64 -10.79
CA GLY A 3 31.13 -8.89 -11.50
C GLY A 3 29.86 -9.71 -11.79
N THR A 4 30.02 -11.01 -12.06
CA THR A 4 28.91 -11.93 -12.29
C THR A 4 28.04 -12.12 -11.04
N VAL A 5 28.65 -12.23 -9.87
CA VAL A 5 27.90 -12.37 -8.59
C VAL A 5 27.11 -11.09 -8.32
N ARG A 6 27.73 -9.93 -8.49
CA ARG A 6 27.05 -8.64 -8.32
C ARG A 6 25.80 -8.53 -9.20
N VAL A 7 25.94 -8.85 -10.49
CA VAL A 7 24.82 -8.79 -11.45
C VAL A 7 23.70 -9.74 -11.05
N LYS A 8 24.03 -10.98 -10.65
CA LYS A 8 23.02 -11.95 -10.19
C LYS A 8 22.24 -11.46 -8.98
N LEU A 9 22.94 -10.91 -7.98
CA LEU A 9 22.30 -10.38 -6.77
C LEU A 9 21.46 -9.12 -7.06
N SER A 10 21.91 -8.25 -7.96
CA SER A 10 21.15 -7.08 -8.41
C SER A 10 19.87 -7.48 -9.16
N ILE A 11 19.93 -8.47 -10.05
CA ILE A 11 18.74 -9.00 -10.74
C ILE A 11 17.76 -9.63 -9.75
N MET A 12 18.27 -10.41 -8.78
CA MET A 12 17.45 -10.97 -7.71
C MET A 12 16.71 -9.86 -6.93
N MET A 13 17.42 -8.80 -6.52
CA MET A 13 16.80 -7.66 -5.83
C MET A 13 15.75 -6.96 -6.70
N LEU A 14 16.06 -6.72 -7.98
CA LEU A 14 15.12 -6.11 -8.92
C LEU A 14 13.84 -6.93 -9.02
N LEU A 15 13.94 -8.23 -9.28
CA LEU A 15 12.79 -9.11 -9.42
C LEU A 15 12.00 -9.23 -8.11
N GLN A 16 12.69 -9.37 -6.97
CA GLN A 16 12.06 -9.52 -5.65
C GLN A 16 11.07 -8.38 -5.40
N TYR A 17 11.52 -7.13 -5.54
CA TYR A 17 10.68 -5.97 -5.26
C TYR A 17 9.75 -5.62 -6.42
N ALA A 18 10.09 -6.00 -7.66
CA ALA A 18 9.16 -5.89 -8.78
C ALA A 18 7.92 -6.77 -8.58
N VAL A 19 8.07 -8.01 -8.08
CA VAL A 19 6.93 -8.90 -7.75
C VAL A 19 5.94 -8.19 -6.83
N TRP A 20 6.43 -7.56 -5.76
CA TRP A 20 5.55 -6.89 -4.79
C TRP A 20 5.00 -5.57 -5.32
N GLY A 21 5.84 -4.77 -5.99
CA GLY A 21 5.44 -3.51 -6.59
C GLY A 21 4.41 -3.67 -7.72
N SER A 22 4.39 -4.82 -8.40
CA SER A 22 3.42 -5.10 -9.46
C SER A 22 1.98 -5.10 -8.96
N TRP A 23 1.70 -5.63 -7.77
CA TRP A 23 0.31 -5.73 -7.28
C TRP A 23 0.01 -4.81 -6.09
N ALA A 24 0.96 -4.56 -5.19
CA ALA A 24 0.66 -3.93 -3.90
C ALA A 24 0.08 -2.51 -4.02
N VAL A 25 0.50 -1.75 -5.03
CA VAL A 25 0.05 -0.38 -5.23
C VAL A 25 -1.30 -0.33 -5.94
N SER A 26 -1.49 -1.13 -6.99
CA SER A 26 -2.70 -1.12 -7.84
C SER A 26 -3.87 -1.91 -7.27
N MET A 27 -3.59 -2.92 -6.42
CA MET A 27 -4.61 -3.85 -5.95
C MET A 27 -5.74 -3.17 -5.18
N GLY A 28 -5.47 -2.13 -4.39
CA GLY A 28 -6.52 -1.35 -3.71
C GLY A 28 -7.52 -0.73 -4.70
N GLY A 29 -7.02 -0.19 -5.82
CA GLY A 29 -7.84 0.34 -6.91
C GLY A 29 -8.63 -0.75 -7.63
N TYR A 30 -8.00 -1.89 -7.92
CA TYR A 30 -8.67 -3.05 -8.53
C TYR A 30 -9.79 -3.62 -7.64
N LEU A 31 -9.50 -3.85 -6.35
CA LEU A 31 -10.45 -4.41 -5.39
C LEU A 31 -11.63 -3.46 -5.16
N ASN A 32 -11.39 -2.16 -5.02
CA ASN A 32 -12.44 -1.18 -4.76
C ASN A 32 -13.21 -0.79 -6.02
N GLY A 33 -12.49 -0.42 -7.08
CA GLY A 33 -13.06 0.14 -8.31
C GLY A 33 -13.71 -0.92 -9.20
N THR A 34 -13.11 -2.10 -9.32
CA THR A 34 -13.55 -3.12 -10.30
C THR A 34 -14.28 -4.27 -9.62
N LEU A 35 -13.70 -4.86 -8.58
CA LEU A 35 -14.34 -5.97 -7.86
C LEU A 35 -15.40 -5.50 -6.85
N LYS A 36 -15.49 -4.19 -6.60
CA LYS A 36 -16.48 -3.56 -5.70
C LYS A 36 -16.43 -4.11 -4.26
N PHE A 37 -15.24 -4.49 -3.81
CA PHE A 37 -15.04 -4.95 -2.43
C PHE A 37 -15.23 -3.78 -1.46
N SER A 38 -15.85 -4.09 -0.32
CA SER A 38 -15.92 -3.17 0.84
C SER A 38 -14.53 -2.83 1.35
N GLY A 39 -14.42 -1.71 2.05
CA GLY A 39 -13.22 -1.31 2.77
C GLY A 39 -12.76 -2.40 3.73
N ALA A 40 -13.67 -3.03 4.48
CA ALA A 40 -13.34 -4.15 5.36
C ALA A 40 -12.68 -5.34 4.63
N GLN A 41 -13.18 -5.71 3.45
CA GLN A 41 -12.60 -6.79 2.64
C GLN A 41 -11.22 -6.42 2.08
N ILE A 42 -11.04 -5.18 1.62
CA ILE A 42 -9.74 -4.66 1.17
C ILE A 42 -8.74 -4.65 2.33
N GLY A 43 -9.16 -4.16 3.49
CA GLY A 43 -8.37 -4.16 4.72
C GLY A 43 -7.92 -5.57 5.11
N ALA A 44 -8.82 -6.55 5.06
CA ALA A 44 -8.46 -7.95 5.31
C ALA A 44 -7.38 -8.44 4.34
N ILE A 45 -7.50 -8.19 3.04
CA ILE A 45 -6.51 -8.61 2.04
C ILE A 45 -5.15 -7.94 2.27
N TYR A 46 -5.11 -6.63 2.52
CA TYR A 46 -3.86 -5.93 2.81
C TYR A 46 -3.22 -6.39 4.13
N SER A 47 -4.03 -6.79 5.12
CA SER A 47 -3.53 -7.31 6.41
C SER A 47 -2.74 -8.62 6.27
N THR A 48 -2.92 -9.36 5.18
CA THR A 48 -2.24 -10.66 4.97
C THR A 48 -0.72 -10.52 4.98
N THR A 49 -0.19 -9.44 4.41
CA THR A 49 1.23 -9.12 4.41
C THR A 49 1.77 -8.87 5.81
N ALA A 50 1.01 -8.14 6.64
CA ALA A 50 1.37 -7.84 8.02
C ALA A 50 1.35 -9.10 8.91
N ILE A 51 0.35 -9.97 8.74
CA ILE A 51 0.28 -11.27 9.42
C ILE A 51 1.51 -12.11 9.08
N ALA A 52 1.81 -12.23 7.78
CA ALA A 52 2.96 -13.00 7.34
C ALA A 52 4.29 -12.38 7.79
N ALA A 53 4.42 -11.05 7.84
CA ALA A 53 5.60 -10.36 8.34
C ALA A 53 5.86 -10.63 9.83
N MET A 54 4.81 -10.79 10.64
CA MET A 54 4.94 -11.20 12.05
C MET A 54 5.43 -12.64 12.20
N ILE A 55 5.07 -13.52 11.27
CA ILE A 55 5.42 -14.96 11.30
C ILE A 55 6.78 -15.22 10.63
N ALA A 56 7.16 -14.43 9.64
CA ALA A 56 8.33 -14.65 8.80
C ALA A 56 9.65 -14.82 9.58
N PRO A 57 9.97 -14.03 10.63
CA PRO A 57 11.18 -14.24 11.42
C PRO A 57 11.27 -15.63 12.08
N LEU A 58 10.12 -16.20 12.49
CA LEU A 58 10.07 -17.54 13.07
C LEU A 58 10.36 -18.61 12.01
N PHE A 59 9.83 -18.43 10.80
CA PHE A 59 10.05 -19.33 9.68
C PHE A 59 11.51 -19.31 9.20
N VAL A 60 12.06 -18.12 8.96
CA VAL A 60 13.43 -17.92 8.46
C VAL A 60 14.45 -18.49 9.44
N GLY A 61 14.32 -18.13 10.72
CA GLY A 61 15.28 -18.55 11.76
C GLY A 61 15.23 -20.03 12.14
N TYR A 62 14.12 -20.73 11.88
CA TYR A 62 13.97 -22.15 12.20
C TYR A 62 14.20 -23.08 11.00
N ILE A 63 13.69 -22.74 9.82
CA ILE A 63 13.64 -23.65 8.67
C ILE A 63 14.73 -23.28 7.66
N ALA A 64 14.70 -22.03 7.19
CA ALA A 64 15.46 -21.64 6.01
C ALA A 64 16.97 -21.56 6.29
N ASP A 65 17.37 -21.01 7.44
CA ASP A 65 18.81 -20.90 7.78
C ASP A 65 19.42 -22.23 8.26
N ARG A 66 18.59 -23.22 8.62
CA ARG A 66 19.05 -24.45 9.30
C ARG A 66 19.04 -25.70 8.44
N LEU A 67 18.07 -25.82 7.52
CA LEU A 67 17.75 -27.11 6.90
C LEU A 67 18.06 -27.15 5.41
N PHE A 68 18.06 -26.02 4.72
CA PHE A 68 18.13 -25.97 3.26
C PHE A 68 19.05 -24.84 2.77
N ALA A 69 19.55 -24.97 1.55
CA ALA A 69 20.32 -23.90 0.92
C ALA A 69 19.39 -22.71 0.59
N THR A 70 19.80 -21.49 0.90
CA THR A 70 18.95 -20.29 0.87
C THR A 70 18.36 -20.07 -0.52
N GLU A 71 19.14 -20.28 -1.58
CA GLU A 71 18.68 -20.09 -2.96
C GLU A 71 17.57 -21.08 -3.35
N ARG A 72 17.60 -22.31 -2.81
CA ARG A 72 16.55 -23.32 -3.06
C ARG A 72 15.26 -22.98 -2.32
N VAL A 73 15.37 -22.45 -1.11
CA VAL A 73 14.20 -21.99 -0.34
C VAL A 73 13.52 -20.83 -1.08
N ILE A 74 14.29 -19.83 -1.51
CA ILE A 74 13.77 -18.71 -2.31
C ILE A 74 13.10 -19.24 -3.58
N ALA A 75 13.72 -20.20 -4.29
CA ALA A 75 13.16 -20.80 -5.49
C ALA A 75 11.77 -21.42 -5.25
N VAL A 76 11.66 -22.30 -4.24
CA VAL A 76 10.40 -23.00 -3.92
C VAL A 76 9.32 -22.01 -3.48
N LEU A 77 9.65 -21.05 -2.62
CA LEU A 77 8.69 -20.06 -2.12
C LEU A 77 8.16 -19.16 -3.25
N HIS A 78 9.02 -18.74 -4.18
CA HIS A 78 8.59 -17.92 -5.31
C HIS A 78 7.82 -18.71 -6.38
N LEU A 79 8.13 -19.99 -6.60
CA LEU A 79 7.35 -20.85 -7.49
C LEU A 79 5.96 -21.15 -6.92
N ALA A 80 5.87 -21.46 -5.62
CA ALA A 80 4.60 -21.59 -4.93
C ALA A 80 3.82 -20.26 -4.95
N GLY A 81 4.49 -19.15 -4.67
CA GLY A 81 3.92 -17.81 -4.74
C GLY A 81 3.41 -17.44 -6.13
N ALA A 82 4.08 -17.88 -7.21
CA ALA A 82 3.62 -17.67 -8.58
C ALA A 82 2.28 -18.37 -8.85
N GLY A 83 2.13 -19.63 -8.41
CA GLY A 83 0.87 -20.36 -8.51
C GLY A 83 -0.26 -19.68 -7.72
N LEU A 84 0.04 -19.24 -6.50
CA LEU A 84 -0.94 -18.54 -5.65
C LEU A 84 -1.36 -17.18 -6.23
N LEU A 85 -0.43 -16.39 -6.75
CA LEU A 85 -0.75 -15.13 -7.43
C LEU A 85 -1.56 -15.37 -8.71
N TYR A 86 -1.25 -16.42 -9.47
CA TYR A 86 -2.05 -16.78 -10.64
C TYR A 86 -3.49 -17.13 -10.24
N MET A 87 -3.69 -17.89 -9.16
CA MET A 87 -5.03 -18.15 -8.61
C MET A 87 -5.71 -16.85 -8.14
N ALA A 88 -4.99 -15.99 -7.43
CA ALA A 88 -5.51 -14.72 -6.93
C ALA A 88 -6.00 -13.80 -8.06
N ALA A 89 -5.32 -13.80 -9.22
CA ALA A 89 -5.67 -12.97 -10.36
C ALA A 89 -7.06 -13.25 -10.96
N PHE A 90 -7.64 -14.43 -10.70
CA PHE A 90 -8.97 -14.79 -11.22
C PHE A 90 -10.02 -14.94 -10.12
N GLU A 91 -9.64 -14.80 -8.85
CA GLU A 91 -10.57 -14.95 -7.74
C GLU A 91 -11.34 -13.64 -7.50
N LYS A 92 -12.66 -13.77 -7.45
CA LYS A 92 -13.61 -12.65 -7.25
C LYS A 92 -14.32 -12.73 -5.90
N ASP A 93 -14.24 -13.87 -5.21
CA ASP A 93 -14.75 -14.00 -3.85
C ASP A 93 -13.75 -13.42 -2.83
N PRO A 94 -14.16 -12.45 -2.00
CA PRO A 94 -13.27 -11.81 -1.03
C PRO A 94 -12.64 -12.77 -0.02
N THR A 95 -13.38 -13.78 0.42
CA THR A 95 -12.92 -14.72 1.45
C THR A 95 -11.86 -15.66 0.89
N LYS A 96 -12.11 -16.21 -0.30
CA LYS A 96 -11.13 -17.05 -1.01
C LYS A 96 -9.91 -16.24 -1.40
N LEU A 97 -10.08 -15.01 -1.88
CA LEU A 97 -8.94 -14.15 -2.21
C LEU A 97 -8.09 -13.86 -0.97
N PHE A 98 -8.70 -13.58 0.18
CA PHE A 98 -7.97 -13.47 1.45
C PHE A 98 -7.17 -14.74 1.78
N GLN A 99 -7.77 -15.92 1.64
CA GLN A 99 -7.10 -17.21 1.90
C GLN A 99 -5.91 -17.45 0.97
N ILE A 100 -6.05 -17.13 -0.31
CA ILE A 100 -4.97 -17.23 -1.29
C ILE A 100 -3.86 -16.20 -0.95
N MET A 101 -4.23 -14.97 -0.63
CA MET A 101 -3.28 -13.88 -0.36
C MET A 101 -2.52 -14.08 0.96
N ILE A 102 -3.11 -14.68 1.99
CA ILE A 102 -2.38 -15.05 3.20
C ILE A 102 -1.40 -16.21 2.94
N ALA A 103 -1.81 -17.22 2.17
CA ALA A 103 -0.90 -18.29 1.77
C ALA A 103 0.28 -17.74 0.95
N TYR A 104 0.01 -16.84 -0.01
CA TYR A 104 1.04 -16.16 -0.80
C TYR A 104 1.95 -15.31 0.09
N SER A 105 1.39 -14.52 1.02
CA SER A 105 2.16 -13.66 1.90
C SER A 105 3.10 -14.46 2.81
N LEU A 106 2.66 -15.64 3.29
CA LEU A 106 3.49 -16.57 4.05
C LEU A 106 4.65 -17.15 3.22
N CYS A 107 4.50 -17.25 1.90
CA CYS A 107 5.61 -17.60 1.01
C CYS A 107 6.53 -16.41 0.74
N TYR A 108 5.97 -15.22 0.50
CA TYR A 108 6.72 -14.06 0.02
C TYR A 108 7.46 -13.29 1.13
N MET A 109 6.85 -13.05 2.30
CA MET A 109 7.45 -12.23 3.35
C MET A 109 8.80 -12.77 3.88
N PRO A 110 8.99 -14.08 4.08
CA PRO A 110 10.29 -14.65 4.41
C PRO A 110 11.38 -14.33 3.37
N THR A 111 11.04 -14.23 2.08
CA THR A 111 12.06 -14.08 1.03
C THR A 111 12.75 -12.72 1.06
N LEU A 112 12.13 -11.69 1.66
CA LEU A 112 12.77 -10.40 1.90
C LEU A 112 14.03 -10.53 2.78
N ALA A 113 13.96 -11.33 3.85
CA ALA A 113 15.11 -11.58 4.72
C ALA A 113 16.11 -12.56 4.09
N LEU A 114 15.62 -13.56 3.35
CA LEU A 114 16.46 -14.57 2.70
C LEU A 114 17.30 -13.98 1.57
N THR A 115 16.74 -13.10 0.74
CA THR A 115 17.47 -12.43 -0.34
C THR A 115 18.58 -11.50 0.19
N ASN A 116 18.33 -10.81 1.30
CA ASN A 116 19.36 -10.04 2.01
C ASN A 116 20.46 -10.97 2.55
N SER A 117 20.08 -12.05 3.22
CA SER A 117 21.02 -13.02 3.81
C SER A 117 21.88 -13.72 2.75
N LEU A 118 21.27 -14.12 1.63
CA LEU A 118 21.97 -14.68 0.47
C LEU A 118 22.96 -13.68 -0.11
N SER A 119 22.57 -12.40 -0.22
CA SER A 119 23.49 -11.36 -0.68
C SER A 119 24.68 -11.20 0.26
N PHE A 120 24.44 -11.11 1.57
CA PHE A 120 25.51 -10.97 2.57
C PHE A 120 26.47 -12.16 2.60
N ALA A 121 25.96 -13.38 2.37
CA ALA A 121 26.81 -14.58 2.33
C ALA A 121 27.76 -14.61 1.11
N ASN A 122 27.49 -13.81 0.07
CA ASN A 122 28.18 -13.89 -1.22
C ASN A 122 28.91 -12.60 -1.63
N ILE A 123 29.01 -11.61 -0.72
CA ILE A 123 29.75 -10.37 -0.93
C ILE A 123 30.86 -10.22 0.12
N GLY A 124 31.97 -9.61 -0.29
CA GLY A 124 33.16 -9.51 0.57
C GLY A 124 33.06 -8.38 1.60
N ASN A 125 32.52 -7.23 1.21
CA ASN A 125 32.30 -6.10 2.12
C ASN A 125 30.83 -5.66 2.05
N PRO A 126 29.97 -6.14 2.97
CA PRO A 126 28.55 -5.80 2.98
C PRO A 126 28.26 -4.30 3.01
N GLU A 127 28.98 -3.53 3.83
CA GLU A 127 28.76 -2.07 3.96
C GLU A 127 29.01 -1.33 2.64
N LYS A 128 30.00 -1.77 1.87
CA LYS A 128 30.36 -1.16 0.58
C LYS A 128 29.54 -1.70 -0.59
N ASP A 129 29.34 -3.01 -0.66
CA ASP A 129 28.81 -3.67 -1.85
C ASP A 129 27.28 -3.79 -1.83
N PHE A 130 26.67 -4.01 -0.66
CA PHE A 130 25.24 -4.29 -0.54
C PHE A 130 24.34 -3.10 -0.92
N PRO A 131 24.62 -1.84 -0.53
CA PRO A 131 23.75 -0.72 -0.91
C PRO A 131 23.56 -0.60 -2.43
N GLY A 132 24.64 -0.80 -3.20
CA GLY A 132 24.60 -0.79 -4.66
C GLY A 132 23.90 -1.99 -5.30
N ILE A 133 23.73 -3.09 -4.56
CA ILE A 133 22.91 -4.25 -4.97
C ILE A 133 21.44 -3.99 -4.61
N ARG A 134 21.18 -3.51 -3.39
CA ARG A 134 19.84 -3.30 -2.84
C ARG A 134 19.05 -2.20 -3.56
N VAL A 135 19.71 -1.18 -4.11
CA VAL A 135 19.06 -0.12 -4.89
C VAL A 135 18.27 -0.66 -6.10
N PHE A 136 18.70 -1.79 -6.67
CA PHE A 136 17.96 -2.44 -7.76
C PHE A 136 16.58 -2.92 -7.32
N GLY A 137 16.37 -3.21 -6.04
CA GLY A 137 15.02 -3.49 -5.51
C GLY A 137 14.09 -2.29 -5.59
N THR A 138 14.59 -1.09 -5.26
CA THR A 138 13.79 0.14 -5.40
C THR A 138 13.45 0.41 -6.87
N TRP A 139 14.41 0.21 -7.77
CA TRP A 139 14.14 0.27 -9.21
C TRP A 139 13.14 -0.78 -9.68
N GLY A 140 13.20 -2.01 -9.15
CA GLY A 140 12.23 -3.06 -9.43
C GLY A 140 10.81 -2.63 -9.07
N TRP A 141 10.62 -2.04 -7.88
CA TRP A 141 9.33 -1.49 -7.44
C TRP A 141 8.83 -0.37 -8.37
N ILE A 142 9.69 0.61 -8.67
CA ILE A 142 9.33 1.76 -9.52
C ILE A 142 8.97 1.32 -10.93
N PHE A 143 9.80 0.46 -11.55
CA PHE A 143 9.53 -0.04 -12.90
C PHE A 143 8.27 -0.90 -12.97
N ALA A 144 7.99 -1.70 -11.95
CA ALA A 144 6.72 -2.42 -11.87
C ALA A 144 5.54 -1.44 -11.85
N GLY A 145 5.61 -0.38 -11.03
CA GLY A 145 4.58 0.66 -10.99
C GLY A 145 4.39 1.40 -12.31
N TRP A 146 5.46 1.66 -13.06
CA TRP A 146 5.38 2.28 -14.40
C TRP A 146 4.80 1.36 -15.45
N ILE A 147 5.22 0.09 -15.48
CA ILE A 147 4.63 -0.90 -16.40
C ILE A 147 3.14 -1.04 -16.10
N VAL A 148 2.77 -1.14 -14.83
CA VAL A 148 1.36 -1.25 -14.43
C VAL A 148 0.56 0.02 -14.74
N GLY A 149 1.14 1.20 -14.57
CA GLY A 149 0.43 2.46 -14.76
C GLY A 149 0.35 2.93 -16.22
N PHE A 150 1.34 2.62 -17.05
CA PHE A 150 1.42 3.15 -18.43
C PHE A 150 1.23 2.10 -19.52
N VAL A 151 1.43 0.81 -19.23
CA VAL A 151 1.36 -0.27 -20.23
C VAL A 151 0.21 -1.23 -19.94
N LEU A 152 0.02 -1.59 -18.67
CA LEU A 152 -1.10 -2.42 -18.23
C LEU A 152 -2.24 -1.54 -17.69
N ASP A 153 -3.34 -2.19 -17.34
CA ASP A 153 -4.43 -1.57 -16.61
C ASP A 153 -4.38 -1.97 -15.13
N GLY A 154 -4.00 -1.01 -14.29
CA GLY A 154 -3.97 -1.15 -12.83
C GLY A 154 -5.32 -1.44 -12.18
N ALA A 155 -6.44 -1.19 -12.88
CA ALA A 155 -7.79 -1.48 -12.42
C ALA A 155 -8.27 -2.88 -12.83
N THR A 156 -7.38 -3.76 -13.32
CA THR A 156 -7.71 -5.14 -13.71
C THR A 156 -6.85 -6.15 -12.94
N ASN A 157 -6.96 -7.43 -13.29
CA ASN A 157 -6.10 -8.48 -12.74
C ASN A 157 -4.69 -8.56 -13.38
N GLN A 158 -4.43 -7.80 -14.45
CA GLN A 158 -3.12 -7.77 -15.13
C GLN A 158 -1.91 -7.53 -14.20
N PRO A 159 -1.99 -6.64 -13.19
CA PRO A 159 -0.85 -6.40 -12.29
C PRO A 159 -0.53 -7.64 -11.42
N VAL A 160 -1.57 -8.39 -11.02
CA VAL A 160 -1.41 -9.65 -10.26
C VAL A 160 -0.85 -10.75 -11.16
N LEU A 161 -1.27 -10.82 -12.43
CA LEU A 161 -0.69 -11.74 -13.42
C LEU A 161 0.78 -11.44 -13.71
N MET A 162 1.14 -10.16 -13.84
CA MET A 162 2.54 -9.73 -13.97
C MET A 162 3.35 -10.18 -12.74
N ALA A 163 2.83 -9.97 -11.54
CA ALA A 163 3.48 -10.42 -10.31
C ALA A 163 3.68 -11.95 -10.28
N ALA A 164 2.69 -12.73 -10.72
CA ALA A 164 2.80 -14.18 -10.84
C ALA A 164 3.94 -14.58 -11.80
N GLY A 165 4.01 -13.96 -12.97
CA GLY A 165 5.07 -14.20 -13.95
C GLY A 165 6.46 -13.83 -13.43
N LEU A 166 6.60 -12.67 -12.79
CA LEU A 166 7.86 -12.23 -12.19
C LEU A 166 8.28 -13.13 -11.01
N SER A 167 7.33 -13.62 -10.22
CA SER A 167 7.60 -14.55 -9.13
C SER A 167 8.07 -15.89 -9.68
N GLY A 168 7.45 -16.40 -10.74
CA GLY A 168 7.89 -17.62 -11.42
C GLY A 168 9.30 -17.46 -12.00
N LEU A 169 9.58 -16.33 -12.65
CA LEU A 169 10.89 -15.99 -13.19
C LEU A 169 11.96 -15.95 -12.10
N LEU A 170 11.70 -15.27 -10.97
CA LEU A 170 12.63 -15.24 -9.84
C LEU A 170 12.81 -16.62 -9.22
N GLY A 171 11.75 -17.41 -9.11
CA GLY A 171 11.80 -18.78 -8.62
C GLY A 171 12.75 -19.65 -9.44
N ILE A 172 12.64 -19.61 -10.77
CA ILE A 172 13.54 -20.32 -11.69
C ILE A 172 14.96 -19.74 -11.62
N PHE A 173 15.09 -18.41 -11.65
CA PHE A 173 16.37 -17.73 -11.60
C PHE A 173 17.15 -18.04 -10.32
N SER A 174 16.45 -18.31 -9.21
CA SER A 174 17.06 -18.60 -7.92
C SER A 174 17.94 -19.85 -7.94
N PHE A 175 17.68 -20.83 -8.81
CA PHE A 175 18.57 -21.99 -8.98
C PHE A 175 19.94 -21.64 -9.60
N PHE A 176 20.08 -20.47 -10.21
CA PHE A 176 21.32 -19.97 -10.80
C PHE A 176 22.07 -19.00 -9.88
N LEU A 177 21.51 -18.69 -8.71
CA LEU A 177 22.18 -17.87 -7.70
C LEU A 177 23.37 -18.60 -7.09
N PRO A 178 24.30 -17.87 -6.46
CA PRO A 178 25.40 -18.49 -5.72
C PRO A 178 24.89 -19.46 -4.65
N HIS A 179 25.46 -20.66 -4.63
CA HIS A 179 25.09 -21.69 -3.67
C HIS A 179 25.39 -21.22 -2.25
N THR A 180 24.35 -21.16 -1.41
CA THR A 180 24.42 -20.65 -0.04
C THR A 180 23.94 -21.74 0.93
N PRO A 181 24.83 -22.62 1.41
CA PRO A 181 24.45 -23.75 2.26
C PRO A 181 23.92 -23.28 3.64
N PRO A 182 23.11 -24.12 4.33
CA PRO A 182 22.55 -23.78 5.63
C PRO A 182 23.65 -23.55 6.67
N ARG A 183 23.40 -22.61 7.61
CA ARG A 183 24.36 -22.18 8.63
C ARG A 183 24.45 -23.11 9.85
N GLY A 184 23.60 -24.12 9.96
CA GLY A 184 23.61 -25.12 11.06
C GLY A 184 22.82 -24.70 12.31
N LYS A 185 22.91 -25.49 13.39
CA LYS A 185 22.19 -25.20 14.66
C LYS A 185 22.81 -23.97 15.37
N PRO A 186 22.00 -23.09 15.98
CA PRO A 186 22.50 -22.00 16.80
C PRO A 186 23.30 -22.52 18.02
N ALA A 187 24.21 -21.70 18.53
CA ALA A 187 24.86 -21.97 19.80
C ALA A 187 23.81 -22.07 20.93
N ALA A 188 24.00 -23.00 21.87
CA ALA A 188 23.08 -23.16 23.00
C ALA A 188 23.00 -21.86 23.81
N GLY A 189 21.88 -21.13 23.73
CA GLY A 189 21.67 -19.86 24.44
C GLY A 189 21.12 -18.70 23.59
N GLU A 190 21.04 -18.85 22.27
CA GLU A 190 20.63 -17.80 21.31
C GLU A 190 19.10 -17.48 21.30
N THR A 191 18.43 -17.62 22.43
CA THR A 191 17.02 -17.22 22.58
C THR A 191 16.82 -16.47 23.89
N LYS A 192 17.04 -15.16 23.85
CA LYS A 192 16.44 -14.24 24.84
C LYS A 192 15.91 -12.97 24.18
N GLY A 193 14.97 -13.16 23.24
CA GLY A 193 14.15 -12.05 22.72
C GLY A 193 13.38 -11.31 23.81
N ALA A 194 13.10 -11.96 24.96
CA ALA A 194 12.45 -11.32 26.11
C ALA A 194 13.26 -10.17 26.73
N GLY A 195 14.59 -10.10 26.50
CA GLY A 195 15.43 -9.00 27.00
C GLY A 195 15.03 -7.64 26.42
N VAL A 196 14.53 -7.61 25.18
CA VAL A 196 14.08 -6.36 24.53
C VAL A 196 12.91 -5.72 25.29
N LEU A 197 12.04 -6.54 25.91
CA LEU A 197 10.88 -6.05 26.64
C LEU A 197 11.30 -5.27 27.89
N THR A 198 12.52 -5.44 28.39
CA THR A 198 13.04 -4.61 29.49
C THR A 198 13.26 -3.16 29.07
N LEU A 199 13.50 -2.88 27.78
CA LEU A 199 13.60 -1.51 27.26
C LEU A 199 12.29 -0.74 27.41
N LEU A 200 11.14 -1.44 27.41
CA LEU A 200 9.82 -0.83 27.63
C LEU A 200 9.65 -0.26 29.04
N LYS A 201 10.54 -0.60 30.00
CA LYS A 201 10.55 0.02 31.33
C LYS A 201 11.04 1.46 31.29
N ASP A 202 11.79 1.86 30.26
CA ASP A 202 12.12 3.27 30.02
C ASP A 202 10.91 3.98 29.41
N PRO A 203 10.33 4.99 30.09
CA PRO A 203 9.19 5.74 29.57
C PRO A 203 9.44 6.35 28.19
N THR A 204 10.66 6.80 27.91
CA THR A 204 10.99 7.43 26.63
C THR A 204 10.91 6.42 25.49
N PHE A 205 11.44 5.22 25.72
CA PHE A 205 11.40 4.12 24.76
C PHE A 205 9.97 3.59 24.57
N LEU A 206 9.20 3.46 25.65
CA LEU A 206 7.80 3.07 25.56
C LEU A 206 6.97 4.05 24.74
N ILE A 207 7.13 5.36 24.97
CA ILE A 207 6.44 6.40 24.20
C ILE A 207 6.83 6.32 22.72
N PHE A 208 8.10 6.12 22.42
CA PHE A 208 8.56 5.88 21.06
C PHE A 208 7.87 4.66 20.42
N VAL A 209 7.80 3.52 21.11
CA VAL A 209 7.16 2.30 20.61
C VAL A 209 5.67 2.53 20.34
N VAL A 210 4.96 3.16 21.29
CA VAL A 210 3.53 3.45 21.16
C VAL A 210 3.29 4.41 19.99
N CYS A 211 4.05 5.49 19.86
CA CYS A 211 3.93 6.41 18.72
C CYS A 211 4.27 5.73 17.39
N SER A 212 5.25 4.81 17.37
CA SER A 212 5.59 4.03 16.17
C SER A 212 4.47 3.09 15.74
N PHE A 213 3.80 2.45 16.70
CA PHE A 213 2.59 1.68 16.43
C PHE A 213 1.47 2.58 15.87
N LEU A 214 1.19 3.69 16.56
CA LEU A 214 0.07 4.58 16.19
C LEU A 214 0.25 5.22 14.82
N ILE A 215 1.47 5.58 14.42
CA ILE A 215 1.71 6.20 13.11
C ILE A 215 1.61 5.21 11.95
N CYS A 216 1.82 3.92 12.22
CA CYS A 216 1.65 2.87 11.21
C CYS A 216 0.18 2.62 10.85
N ILE A 217 -0.77 3.01 11.70
CA ILE A 217 -2.21 2.87 11.42
C ILE A 217 -2.63 3.77 10.23
N PRO A 218 -2.41 5.09 10.26
CA PRO A 218 -2.59 5.97 9.08
C PRO A 218 -1.81 5.53 7.84
N LEU A 219 -0.59 5.02 8.03
CA LEU A 219 0.25 4.57 6.94
C LEU A 219 -0.37 3.35 6.21
N SER A 220 -0.96 2.42 6.96
CA SER A 220 -1.65 1.26 6.38
C SER A 220 -2.87 1.67 5.55
N LEU A 221 -3.65 2.66 6.03
CA LEU A 221 -4.75 3.24 5.24
C LEU A 221 -4.25 3.80 3.91
N TYR A 222 -3.13 4.54 3.93
CA TYR A 222 -2.51 5.04 2.71
C TYR A 222 -2.15 3.90 1.74
N TYR A 223 -1.49 2.83 2.21
CA TYR A 223 -1.13 1.72 1.33
C TYR A 223 -2.33 0.96 0.76
N GLY A 224 -3.42 0.83 1.52
CA GLY A 224 -4.63 0.13 1.07
C GLY A 224 -5.49 0.94 0.09
N PHE A 225 -5.58 2.26 0.28
CA PHE A 225 -6.65 3.07 -0.35
C PHE A 225 -6.17 4.25 -1.19
N ALA A 226 -4.89 4.63 -1.17
CA ALA A 226 -4.41 5.77 -1.96
C ALA A 226 -4.61 5.56 -3.48
N ASN A 227 -4.47 4.32 -3.98
CA ASN A 227 -4.74 4.03 -5.39
C ASN A 227 -6.22 4.17 -5.75
N ALA A 228 -7.12 3.66 -4.90
CA ALA A 228 -8.56 3.82 -5.07
C ALA A 228 -8.96 5.30 -5.06
N PHE A 229 -8.44 6.08 -4.11
CA PHE A 229 -8.59 7.53 -4.05
C PHE A 229 -8.16 8.22 -5.35
N LEU A 230 -6.95 7.94 -5.81
CA LEU A 230 -6.42 8.52 -7.05
C LEU A 230 -7.24 8.11 -8.28
N GLY A 231 -7.77 6.89 -8.31
CA GLY A 231 -8.68 6.42 -9.36
C GLY A 231 -10.01 7.16 -9.35
N GLU A 232 -10.63 7.34 -8.17
CA GLU A 232 -11.92 8.03 -8.05
C GLU A 232 -11.85 9.54 -8.36
N ILE A 233 -10.69 10.19 -8.11
CA ILE A 233 -10.45 11.57 -8.56
C ILE A 233 -9.92 11.67 -9.99
N GLU A 234 -9.83 10.53 -10.69
CA GLU A 234 -9.36 10.42 -12.08
C GLU A 234 -7.95 10.98 -12.31
N ALA A 235 -7.08 10.80 -11.31
CA ALA A 235 -5.67 11.14 -11.45
C ALA A 235 -5.04 10.33 -12.61
N PRO A 236 -4.13 10.93 -13.40
CA PRO A 236 -3.51 10.24 -14.51
C PRO A 236 -2.62 9.10 -14.01
N SER A 237 -2.84 7.89 -14.55
CA SER A 237 -2.05 6.69 -14.24
C SER A 237 -1.81 6.50 -12.73
N PRO A 238 -2.85 6.27 -11.90
CA PRO A 238 -2.77 6.27 -10.43
C PRO A 238 -1.63 5.45 -9.83
N THR A 239 -1.35 4.28 -10.44
CA THR A 239 -0.26 3.40 -10.00
C THR A 239 1.12 4.00 -10.28
N ALA A 240 1.34 4.55 -11.47
CA ALA A 240 2.61 5.19 -11.81
C ALA A 240 2.81 6.48 -11.01
N LEU A 241 1.74 7.27 -10.81
CA LEU A 241 1.80 8.52 -10.06
C LEU A 241 2.27 8.30 -8.62
N GLN A 242 1.87 7.20 -7.97
CA GLN A 242 2.32 6.88 -6.61
C GLN A 242 3.82 6.57 -6.51
N THR A 243 4.48 6.16 -7.60
CA THR A 243 5.93 5.90 -7.59
C THR A 243 6.77 7.15 -7.32
N ILE A 244 6.19 8.35 -7.49
CA ILE A 244 6.81 9.62 -7.07
C ILE A 244 7.18 9.59 -5.58
N GLY A 245 6.40 8.88 -4.75
CA GLY A 245 6.70 8.68 -3.35
C GLY A 245 8.02 7.93 -3.13
N GLN A 246 8.22 6.80 -3.82
CA GLN A 246 9.47 6.04 -3.76
C GLN A 246 10.65 6.82 -4.37
N MET A 247 10.42 7.60 -5.43
CA MET A 247 11.46 8.48 -5.98
C MET A 247 11.90 9.54 -4.96
N SER A 248 10.96 10.09 -4.21
CA SER A 248 11.25 11.02 -3.12
C SER A 248 12.05 10.36 -2.00
N GLU A 249 11.68 9.15 -1.59
CA GLU A 249 12.40 8.34 -0.59
C GLU A 249 13.88 8.15 -0.98
N VAL A 250 14.17 7.80 -2.23
CA VAL A 250 15.58 7.69 -2.69
C VAL A 250 16.35 9.00 -2.48
N GLY A 251 15.73 10.14 -2.74
CA GLY A 251 16.35 11.46 -2.56
C GLY A 251 16.57 11.81 -1.08
N PHE A 252 15.57 11.58 -0.22
CA PHE A 252 15.67 11.89 1.21
C PHE A 252 16.61 10.94 1.94
N MET A 253 16.60 9.65 1.60
CA MET A 253 17.57 8.67 2.11
C MET A 253 19.01 9.09 1.80
N ALA A 254 19.31 9.57 0.59
CA ALA A 254 20.64 10.08 0.24
C ALA A 254 21.03 11.33 1.06
N ALA A 255 20.06 12.15 1.45
CA ALA A 255 20.26 13.35 2.26
C ALA A 255 20.26 13.07 3.78
N MET A 256 20.03 11.84 4.23
CA MET A 256 19.95 11.49 5.66
C MET A 256 21.16 11.94 6.49
N PRO A 257 22.43 11.78 6.05
CA PRO A 257 23.59 12.23 6.85
C PRO A 257 23.53 13.73 7.19
N PHE A 258 23.06 14.56 6.25
CA PHE A 258 22.88 15.99 6.46
C PHE A 258 21.78 16.28 7.49
N PHE A 259 20.64 15.60 7.40
CA PHE A 259 19.52 15.82 8.33
C PHE A 259 19.82 15.30 9.74
N ILE A 260 20.48 14.15 9.87
CA ILE A 260 20.87 13.58 11.17
C ILE A 260 21.78 14.55 11.92
N THR A 261 22.80 15.09 11.25
CA THR A 261 23.76 16.02 11.89
C THR A 261 23.14 17.36 12.27
N ARG A 262 22.17 17.87 11.49
CA ARG A 262 21.52 19.16 11.72
C ARG A 262 20.34 19.11 12.70
N LEU A 263 19.51 18.07 12.60
CA LEU A 263 18.22 17.99 13.29
C LEU A 263 18.27 17.06 14.49
N GLY A 264 19.08 15.99 14.43
CA GLY A 264 19.06 14.92 15.42
C GLY A 264 17.79 14.07 15.36
N VAL A 265 17.82 12.94 16.06
CA VAL A 265 16.77 11.91 15.99
C VAL A 265 15.39 12.43 16.40
N LYS A 266 15.28 13.14 17.54
CA LYS A 266 13.98 13.62 18.03
C LYS A 266 13.26 14.50 17.02
N LYS A 267 13.96 15.49 16.44
CA LYS A 267 13.35 16.42 15.49
C LYS A 267 13.03 15.73 14.18
N MET A 268 13.86 14.81 13.71
CA MET A 268 13.57 14.03 12.50
C MET A 268 12.27 13.24 12.66
N LEU A 269 12.12 12.47 13.75
CA LEU A 269 10.90 11.71 14.02
C LEU A 269 9.67 12.64 14.06
N ALA A 270 9.74 13.76 14.78
CA ALA A 270 8.66 14.73 14.86
C ALA A 270 8.29 15.36 13.51
N ILE A 271 9.29 15.73 12.69
CA ILE A 271 9.07 16.26 11.34
C ILE A 271 8.45 15.19 10.43
N GLY A 272 8.87 13.93 10.53
CA GLY A 272 8.23 12.82 9.81
C GLY A 272 6.75 12.68 10.17
N MET A 273 6.40 12.76 11.46
CA MET A 273 5.01 12.75 11.93
C MET A 273 4.20 13.95 11.43
N LEU A 274 4.76 15.16 11.44
CA LEU A 274 4.11 16.34 10.88
C LEU A 274 3.98 16.27 9.35
N ALA A 275 4.92 15.63 8.65
CA ALA A 275 4.84 15.41 7.21
C ALA A 275 3.65 14.49 6.86
N TRP A 276 3.32 13.51 7.69
CA TRP A 276 2.09 12.72 7.55
C TRP A 276 0.84 13.59 7.69
N VAL A 277 0.79 14.46 8.70
CA VAL A 277 -0.33 15.42 8.85
C VAL A 277 -0.49 16.24 7.58
N ALA A 278 0.60 16.87 7.11
CA ALA A 278 0.60 17.69 5.90
C ALA A 278 0.16 16.90 4.66
N ARG A 279 0.66 15.66 4.48
CA ARG A 279 0.24 14.78 3.39
C ARG A 279 -1.27 14.58 3.38
N TYR A 280 -1.84 14.19 4.52
CA TYR A 280 -3.25 13.84 4.56
C TYR A 280 -4.15 15.07 4.37
N LEU A 281 -3.73 16.24 4.87
CA LEU A 281 -4.38 17.52 4.53
C LEU A 281 -4.31 17.81 3.03
N CYS A 282 -3.15 17.58 2.39
CA CYS A 282 -2.99 17.71 0.95
C CYS A 282 -3.95 16.79 0.18
N PHE A 283 -4.09 15.53 0.58
CA PHE A 283 -5.04 14.59 -0.05
C PHE A 283 -6.50 15.00 0.15
N GLY A 284 -6.86 15.50 1.34
CA GLY A 284 -8.21 15.99 1.63
C GLY A 284 -8.65 17.15 0.74
N THR A 285 -7.71 17.92 0.15
CA THR A 285 -8.06 19.04 -0.73
C THR A 285 -8.66 18.62 -2.08
N LEU A 286 -8.46 17.37 -2.50
CA LEU A 286 -8.81 16.85 -3.83
C LEU A 286 -8.19 17.64 -5.00
N ASN A 287 -7.26 18.55 -4.72
CA ASN A 287 -6.61 19.39 -5.70
C ASN A 287 -5.31 18.73 -6.18
N MET A 288 -5.23 18.38 -7.46
CA MET A 288 -4.13 17.57 -8.01
C MET A 288 -2.71 18.08 -7.66
N PRO A 289 -2.38 19.39 -7.81
CA PRO A 289 -1.10 19.93 -7.34
C PRO A 289 -0.78 19.62 -5.87
N LEU A 290 -1.75 19.81 -4.97
CA LEU A 290 -1.57 19.50 -3.55
C LEU A 290 -1.49 17.99 -3.31
N VAL A 291 -2.29 17.19 -4.02
CA VAL A 291 -2.20 15.72 -3.97
C VAL A 291 -0.79 15.25 -4.37
N ILE A 292 -0.18 15.81 -5.41
CA ILE A 292 1.20 15.50 -5.81
C ILE A 292 2.19 15.86 -4.70
N VAL A 293 2.03 17.02 -4.04
CA VAL A 293 2.84 17.37 -2.86
C VAL A 293 2.69 16.30 -1.77
N GLY A 294 1.47 15.85 -1.48
CA GLY A 294 1.21 14.78 -0.52
C GLY A 294 1.93 13.46 -0.87
N LEU A 295 2.01 13.10 -2.16
CA LEU A 295 2.77 11.95 -2.64
C LEU A 295 4.27 12.14 -2.47
N VAL A 296 4.81 13.32 -2.80
CA VAL A 296 6.23 13.66 -2.62
C VAL A 296 6.63 13.65 -1.15
N LEU A 297 5.74 14.02 -0.22
CA LEU A 297 6.03 13.96 1.22
C LEU A 297 6.34 12.53 1.72
N HIS A 298 6.20 11.49 0.89
CA HIS A 298 6.61 10.12 1.23
C HIS A 298 8.05 9.93 1.63
N GLY A 299 9.01 10.54 0.96
CA GLY A 299 10.39 10.41 1.41
C GLY A 299 10.57 10.91 2.83
N ILE A 300 10.01 12.08 3.17
CA ILE A 300 10.09 12.63 4.53
C ILE A 300 9.35 11.75 5.53
N CYS A 301 8.11 11.35 5.24
CA CYS A 301 7.32 10.52 6.15
C CYS A 301 8.05 9.21 6.46
N TYR A 302 8.55 8.54 5.43
CA TYR A 302 9.13 7.22 5.55
C TYR A 302 10.55 7.27 6.13
N ASP A 303 11.46 8.05 5.54
CA ASP A 303 12.86 8.05 5.92
C ASP A 303 13.08 8.68 7.31
N PHE A 304 12.48 9.84 7.56
CA PHE A 304 12.68 10.52 8.85
C PHE A 304 12.04 9.76 9.99
N PHE A 305 11.02 8.94 9.72
CA PHE A 305 10.44 8.08 10.74
C PHE A 305 11.21 6.76 10.86
N PHE A 306 11.21 5.92 9.83
CA PHE A 306 11.72 4.55 9.93
C PHE A 306 13.24 4.47 10.03
N VAL A 307 13.99 5.27 9.25
CA VAL A 307 15.46 5.23 9.31
C VAL A 307 15.95 5.88 10.62
N ALA A 308 15.37 7.00 11.02
CA ALA A 308 15.73 7.61 12.32
C ALA A 308 15.32 6.72 13.51
N SER A 309 14.20 5.99 13.40
CA SER A 309 13.77 4.99 14.38
C SER A 309 14.78 3.87 14.52
N GLN A 310 15.29 3.33 13.41
CA GLN A 310 16.33 2.30 13.44
C GLN A 310 17.58 2.80 14.15
N ILE A 311 18.02 4.03 13.86
CA ILE A 311 19.18 4.67 14.52
C ILE A 311 18.92 4.87 16.02
N TYR A 312 17.73 5.33 16.40
CA TYR A 312 17.35 5.50 17.80
C TYR A 312 17.44 4.19 18.58
N VAL A 313 16.86 3.12 18.03
CA VAL A 313 16.80 1.81 18.65
C VAL A 313 18.18 1.19 18.79
N ASP A 314 19.04 1.34 17.77
CA ASP A 314 20.42 0.85 17.80
C ASP A 314 21.27 1.53 18.89
N ASN A 315 21.05 2.83 19.08
CA ASN A 315 21.73 3.61 20.12
C ASN A 315 21.18 3.33 21.53
N ARG A 316 19.92 2.91 21.66
CA ARG A 316 19.30 2.62 22.98
C ARG A 316 19.55 1.21 23.46
N ALA A 317 19.58 0.24 22.55
CA ALA A 317 19.82 -1.16 22.87
C ALA A 317 21.32 -1.43 23.12
N SER A 318 21.61 -2.29 24.09
CA SER A 318 22.96 -2.82 24.27
C SER A 318 23.37 -3.68 23.06
N VAL A 319 24.67 -3.85 22.85
CA VAL A 319 25.22 -4.52 21.66
C VAL A 319 24.62 -5.92 21.45
N ASP A 320 24.38 -6.66 22.53
CA ASP A 320 23.77 -7.99 22.56
C ASP A 320 22.26 -7.99 22.29
N GLN A 321 21.59 -6.84 22.45
CA GLN A 321 20.13 -6.70 22.28
C GLN A 321 19.72 -6.00 20.98
N ARG A 322 20.64 -5.34 20.26
CA ARG A 322 20.35 -4.54 19.04
C ARG A 322 19.50 -5.27 18.01
N ALA A 323 19.90 -6.48 17.63
CA ALA A 323 19.15 -7.27 16.64
C ALA A 323 17.72 -7.57 17.11
N SER A 324 17.56 -7.98 18.38
CA SER A 324 16.24 -8.23 18.98
C SER A 324 15.39 -6.96 19.05
N ALA A 325 16.01 -5.81 19.34
CA ALA A 325 15.34 -4.51 19.37
C ALA A 325 14.84 -4.07 17.99
N GLN A 326 15.65 -4.24 16.95
CA GLN A 326 15.23 -3.97 15.58
C GLN A 326 14.07 -4.88 15.15
N SER A 327 14.16 -6.18 15.43
CA SER A 327 13.08 -7.14 15.12
C SER A 327 11.79 -6.82 15.88
N PHE A 328 11.89 -6.43 17.15
CA PHE A 328 10.73 -6.04 17.94
C PHE A 328 10.03 -4.80 17.36
N ILE A 329 10.79 -3.77 16.98
CA ILE A 329 10.22 -2.56 16.36
C ILE A 329 9.62 -2.85 14.99
N ALA A 330 10.27 -3.68 14.17
CA ALA A 330 9.69 -4.13 12.90
C ALA A 330 8.38 -4.92 13.12
N PHE A 331 8.33 -5.79 14.14
CA PHE A 331 7.11 -6.52 14.50
C PHE A 331 5.97 -5.58 14.92
N VAL A 332 6.27 -4.57 15.76
CA VAL A 332 5.29 -3.58 16.21
C VAL A 332 4.78 -2.71 15.05
N THR A 333 5.67 -2.28 14.16
CA THR A 333 5.34 -1.33 13.09
C THR A 333 4.75 -2.03 11.87
N LEU A 334 5.55 -2.87 11.19
CA LEU A 334 5.18 -3.56 9.95
C LEU A 334 4.23 -4.74 10.18
N GLY A 335 4.18 -5.27 11.40
CA GLY A 335 3.25 -6.32 11.80
C GLY A 335 1.98 -5.75 12.42
N VAL A 336 2.01 -5.50 13.73
CA VAL A 336 0.81 -5.15 14.51
C VAL A 336 0.18 -3.83 14.03
N GLY A 337 0.99 -2.79 13.82
CA GLY A 337 0.53 -1.48 13.37
C GLY A 337 -0.15 -1.54 12.00
N MET A 338 0.49 -2.18 11.02
CA MET A 338 -0.08 -2.36 9.68
C MET A 338 -1.34 -3.23 9.69
N PHE A 339 -1.35 -4.31 10.48
CA PHE A 339 -2.52 -5.18 10.64
C PHE A 339 -3.72 -4.41 11.17
N VAL A 340 -3.57 -3.72 12.31
CA VAL A 340 -4.63 -2.90 12.89
C VAL A 340 -5.06 -1.80 11.92
N GLY A 341 -4.09 -1.13 11.29
CA GLY A 341 -4.35 -0.06 10.34
C GLY A 341 -5.10 -0.50 9.10
N ALA A 342 -4.93 -1.74 8.62
CA ALA A 342 -5.64 -2.23 7.46
C ALA A 342 -7.13 -2.41 7.76
N TYR A 343 -7.48 -2.97 8.92
CA TYR A 343 -8.88 -3.11 9.34
C TYR A 343 -9.51 -1.76 9.70
N VAL A 344 -8.79 -0.91 10.45
CA VAL A 344 -9.27 0.44 10.81
C VAL A 344 -9.48 1.29 9.55
N GLY A 345 -8.53 1.27 8.61
CA GLY A 345 -8.65 1.98 7.34
C GLY A 345 -9.83 1.50 6.51
N GLY A 346 -10.01 0.17 6.43
CA GLY A 346 -11.18 -0.42 5.78
C GLY A 346 -12.51 0.03 6.39
N TYR A 347 -12.61 0.00 7.71
CA TYR A 347 -13.78 0.49 8.43
C TYR A 347 -14.05 1.97 8.16
N ILE A 348 -13.02 2.83 8.23
CA ILE A 348 -13.16 4.27 7.96
C ILE A 348 -13.73 4.48 6.54
N VAL A 349 -13.16 3.84 5.53
CA VAL A 349 -13.59 4.02 4.13
C VAL A 349 -15.05 3.59 3.92
N ASP A 350 -15.51 2.57 4.64
CA ASP A 350 -16.90 2.10 4.59
C ASP A 350 -17.90 3.05 5.28
N GLN A 351 -17.46 3.81 6.30
CA GLN A 351 -18.31 4.81 6.97
C GLN A 351 -18.57 6.07 6.12
N TYR A 352 -17.74 6.30 5.11
CA TYR A 352 -17.78 7.50 4.26
C TYR A 352 -17.97 7.13 2.77
N PRO A 353 -19.06 6.43 2.40
CA PRO A 353 -19.34 6.09 1.00
C PRO A 353 -19.69 7.35 0.19
N SER A 354 -19.90 7.22 -1.13
CA SER A 354 -20.50 8.33 -1.88
C SER A 354 -21.85 8.71 -1.26
N PRO A 355 -22.10 10.00 -1.01
CA PRO A 355 -23.36 10.47 -0.46
C PRO A 355 -24.50 10.43 -1.49
N TYR A 356 -24.20 10.07 -2.74
CA TYR A 356 -25.13 10.09 -3.85
C TYR A 356 -25.39 8.68 -4.35
N LYS A 357 -26.63 8.23 -4.21
CA LYS A 357 -27.07 6.95 -4.74
C LYS A 357 -28.36 7.09 -5.51
N VAL A 358 -28.47 6.32 -6.59
CA VAL A 358 -29.64 6.23 -7.45
C VAL A 358 -30.20 4.83 -7.41
N ALA A 359 -31.50 4.70 -7.66
CA ALA A 359 -32.17 3.41 -7.71
C ALA A 359 -31.66 2.60 -8.91
N VAL A 360 -31.32 1.35 -8.65
CA VAL A 360 -30.87 0.40 -9.67
C VAL A 360 -31.57 -0.94 -9.49
N THR A 361 -31.74 -1.65 -10.60
CA THR A 361 -32.08 -3.07 -10.59
C THR A 361 -30.80 -3.85 -10.92
N LYS A 362 -30.30 -4.64 -9.98
CA LYS A 362 -29.16 -5.54 -10.22
C LYS A 362 -29.70 -6.91 -10.58
N THR A 363 -29.29 -7.44 -11.73
CA THR A 363 -29.67 -8.78 -12.18
C THR A 363 -28.43 -9.65 -12.28
N THR A 364 -28.39 -10.72 -11.50
CA THR A 364 -27.29 -11.69 -11.49
C THR A 364 -27.27 -12.53 -12.77
N PRO A 365 -26.15 -13.22 -13.09
CA PRO A 365 -26.05 -14.05 -14.30
C PRO A 365 -27.06 -15.22 -14.34
N ASP A 366 -27.51 -15.69 -13.18
CA ASP A 366 -28.58 -16.70 -13.04
C ASP A 366 -30.00 -16.09 -13.16
N GLY A 367 -30.11 -14.80 -13.51
CA GLY A 367 -31.37 -14.12 -13.81
C GLY A 367 -32.16 -13.64 -12.60
N LYS A 368 -31.57 -13.62 -11.40
CA LYS A 368 -32.24 -13.06 -10.21
C LYS A 368 -32.05 -11.55 -10.18
N SER A 369 -33.15 -10.82 -10.06
CA SER A 369 -33.14 -9.36 -9.98
C SER A 369 -33.45 -8.88 -8.56
N GLU A 370 -32.73 -7.86 -8.11
CA GLU A 370 -32.94 -7.16 -6.86
C GLU A 370 -32.97 -5.65 -7.10
N GLU A 371 -33.96 -4.97 -6.52
CA GLU A 371 -34.01 -3.50 -6.49
C GLU A 371 -33.18 -2.99 -5.30
N THR A 372 -32.25 -2.10 -5.59
CA THR A 372 -31.35 -1.54 -4.58
C THR A 372 -30.92 -0.13 -4.99
N THR A 373 -29.93 0.43 -4.30
CA THR A 373 -29.32 1.71 -4.65
C THR A 373 -27.83 1.53 -4.94
N ASP A 374 -27.31 2.30 -5.89
CA ASP A 374 -25.89 2.31 -6.23
C ASP A 374 -25.42 3.72 -6.58
N ILE A 375 -24.11 3.92 -6.64
CA ILE A 375 -23.51 5.17 -7.12
C ILE A 375 -23.90 5.41 -8.58
N VAL A 376 -23.93 6.67 -8.99
CA VAL A 376 -24.26 7.05 -10.37
C VAL A 376 -23.28 6.42 -11.39
N PRO A 377 -23.75 6.11 -12.62
CA PRO A 377 -22.98 5.39 -13.61
C PRO A 377 -21.76 6.18 -14.10
N GLU A 378 -20.85 5.50 -14.78
CA GLU A 378 -19.59 6.10 -15.20
C GLU A 378 -19.71 7.04 -16.40
N TRP A 379 -19.20 8.26 -16.24
CA TRP A 379 -18.96 9.18 -17.35
C TRP A 379 -17.48 9.12 -17.77
N LYS A 380 -17.13 8.19 -18.66
CA LYS A 380 -15.78 8.14 -19.25
C LYS A 380 -15.51 9.35 -20.13
N ALA A 381 -14.34 9.98 -19.96
CA ALA A 381 -13.96 11.20 -20.69
C ALA A 381 -13.91 11.01 -22.22
N ASP A 382 -13.54 9.82 -22.67
CA ASP A 382 -13.44 9.47 -24.10
C ASP A 382 -14.80 9.14 -24.74
N GLY A 383 -15.88 9.10 -23.96
CA GLY A 383 -17.23 8.74 -24.43
C GLY A 383 -17.35 7.29 -24.93
N SER A 384 -16.36 6.42 -24.65
CA SER A 384 -16.26 5.11 -25.29
C SER A 384 -17.19 4.05 -24.69
N ALA A 385 -17.69 4.27 -23.48
CA ALA A 385 -18.51 3.31 -22.73
C ALA A 385 -19.47 3.97 -21.73
N GLY A 386 -20.40 3.17 -21.22
CA GLY A 386 -21.28 3.51 -20.10
C GLY A 386 -22.24 4.65 -20.40
N PHE A 387 -22.53 5.44 -19.38
CA PHE A 387 -23.44 6.59 -19.42
C PHE A 387 -23.10 7.58 -20.53
N ALA A 388 -21.81 7.90 -20.70
CA ALA A 388 -21.37 8.85 -21.71
C ALA A 388 -21.69 8.39 -23.13
N LYS A 389 -21.49 7.10 -23.43
CA LYS A 389 -21.81 6.52 -24.74
C LYS A 389 -23.31 6.54 -25.01
N GLU A 390 -24.12 6.17 -24.02
CA GLU A 390 -25.57 5.99 -24.16
C GLU A 390 -26.30 7.29 -24.53
N PHE A 391 -25.77 8.43 -24.06
CA PHE A 391 -26.27 9.78 -24.33
C PHE A 391 -25.36 10.60 -25.25
N SER A 392 -24.36 9.98 -25.90
CA SER A 392 -23.42 10.65 -26.80
C SER A 392 -22.69 11.86 -26.16
N LEU A 393 -22.39 11.78 -24.87
CA LEU A 393 -21.67 12.80 -24.11
C LEU A 393 -20.16 12.67 -24.32
N LYS A 394 -19.52 13.82 -24.53
CA LYS A 394 -18.06 13.99 -24.51
C LYS A 394 -17.61 14.56 -23.17
N ALA A 395 -16.31 14.70 -22.94
CA ALA A 395 -15.76 15.26 -21.71
C ALA A 395 -16.23 16.71 -21.41
N ASP A 396 -16.52 17.50 -22.43
CA ASP A 396 -16.96 18.90 -22.37
C ASP A 396 -18.48 19.06 -22.48
N SER A 397 -19.22 17.95 -22.56
CA SER A 397 -20.68 18.00 -22.61
C SER A 397 -21.26 18.41 -21.26
N THR A 398 -22.48 18.95 -21.30
CA THR A 398 -23.27 19.24 -20.11
C THR A 398 -24.51 18.36 -20.11
N LEU A 399 -24.91 17.92 -18.93
CA LEU A 399 -26.06 17.06 -18.72
C LEU A 399 -27.21 17.87 -18.12
N THR A 400 -28.41 17.68 -18.63
CA THR A 400 -29.67 18.15 -18.04
C THR A 400 -30.57 16.96 -17.80
N ALA A 401 -31.53 17.09 -16.88
CA ALA A 401 -32.43 15.99 -16.53
C ALA A 401 -33.26 15.51 -17.75
N GLU A 402 -33.60 16.44 -18.66
CA GLU A 402 -34.35 16.16 -19.89
C GLU A 402 -33.62 15.25 -20.86
N LEU A 403 -32.27 15.21 -20.83
CA LEU A 403 -31.49 14.32 -21.67
C LEU A 403 -31.59 12.85 -21.23
N ILE A 404 -32.05 12.57 -20.01
CA ILE A 404 -32.18 11.22 -19.46
C ILE A 404 -33.59 10.70 -19.73
N ASP A 405 -33.80 10.15 -20.92
CA ASP A 405 -35.11 9.68 -21.40
C ASP A 405 -35.29 8.14 -21.31
N LYS A 406 -34.24 7.40 -20.98
CA LYS A 406 -34.22 5.93 -20.93
C LYS A 406 -33.34 5.39 -19.80
N ASP A 407 -33.65 4.17 -19.38
CA ASP A 407 -32.83 3.43 -18.40
C ASP A 407 -31.45 3.13 -19.00
N ILE A 408 -30.39 3.21 -18.19
CA ILE A 408 -29.04 2.81 -18.62
C ILE A 408 -28.77 1.40 -18.12
N VAL A 409 -28.25 0.54 -18.98
CA VAL A 409 -27.87 -0.83 -18.61
C VAL A 409 -26.35 -0.97 -18.73
N GLU A 410 -25.68 -1.19 -17.60
CA GLU A 410 -24.28 -1.59 -17.57
C GLU A 410 -24.18 -3.10 -17.38
N THR A 411 -23.40 -3.77 -18.23
CA THR A 411 -23.20 -5.23 -18.15
C THR A 411 -21.78 -5.54 -17.68
N SER A 412 -21.65 -6.48 -16.76
CA SER A 412 -20.38 -6.98 -16.25
C SER A 412 -20.41 -8.51 -16.10
N ASP A 413 -19.28 -9.13 -15.80
CA ASP A 413 -19.21 -10.56 -15.45
C ASP A 413 -20.10 -10.94 -14.25
N ALA A 414 -20.42 -9.97 -13.39
CA ALA A 414 -21.25 -10.15 -12.21
C ALA A 414 -22.76 -9.99 -12.50
N GLY A 415 -23.14 -9.73 -13.75
CA GLY A 415 -24.53 -9.51 -14.16
C GLY A 415 -24.75 -8.10 -14.74
N THR A 416 -26.01 -7.68 -14.80
CA THR A 416 -26.42 -6.37 -15.33
C THR A 416 -26.89 -5.44 -14.22
N THR A 417 -26.49 -4.18 -14.30
CA THR A 417 -27.00 -3.09 -13.46
C THR A 417 -27.83 -2.17 -14.34
N THR A 418 -29.13 -2.10 -14.08
CA THR A 418 -30.05 -1.18 -14.77
C THR A 418 -30.31 0.03 -13.90
N TYR A 419 -29.82 1.18 -14.32
CA TYR A 419 -30.07 2.47 -13.68
C TYR A 419 -31.39 3.06 -14.16
N LYS A 420 -32.25 3.42 -13.21
CA LYS A 420 -33.58 3.95 -13.52
C LYS A 420 -33.50 5.40 -14.00
N ALA A 421 -34.01 5.66 -15.20
CA ALA A 421 -33.99 6.97 -15.86
C ALA A 421 -34.54 8.06 -14.94
N LYS A 422 -35.71 7.78 -14.34
CA LYS A 422 -36.40 8.72 -13.45
C LYS A 422 -35.52 9.14 -12.27
N THR A 423 -34.90 8.20 -11.56
CA THR A 423 -34.10 8.52 -10.38
C THR A 423 -32.80 9.23 -10.74
N LEU A 424 -32.21 8.90 -11.89
CA LEU A 424 -31.07 9.64 -12.43
C LEU A 424 -31.46 11.07 -12.84
N ALA A 425 -32.59 11.26 -13.51
CA ALA A 425 -33.11 12.57 -13.87
C ALA A 425 -33.43 13.40 -12.62
N ASP A 426 -34.08 12.82 -11.61
CA ASP A 426 -34.35 13.45 -10.32
C ASP A 426 -33.05 13.88 -9.62
N PHE A 427 -32.02 13.03 -9.69
CA PHE A 427 -30.69 13.34 -9.15
C PHE A 427 -30.04 14.54 -9.86
N VAL A 428 -30.20 14.67 -11.18
CA VAL A 428 -29.71 15.82 -11.97
C VAL A 428 -30.51 17.09 -11.67
N GLU A 429 -31.84 17.01 -11.58
CA GLU A 429 -32.72 18.18 -11.47
C GLU A 429 -32.79 18.74 -10.04
N LYS A 430 -32.94 17.85 -9.04
CA LYS A 430 -33.34 18.22 -7.67
C LYS A 430 -32.35 17.74 -6.61
N GLY A 431 -31.48 16.79 -6.98
CA GLY A 431 -30.61 16.09 -6.04
C GLY A 431 -31.34 15.05 -5.20
N VAL A 432 -30.60 14.10 -4.64
CA VAL A 432 -31.13 13.12 -3.69
C VAL A 432 -30.88 13.65 -2.27
N ASP A 433 -31.92 13.65 -1.43
CA ASP A 433 -31.89 14.16 -0.05
C ASP A 433 -31.38 15.61 0.09
N GLY A 434 -31.71 16.47 -0.88
CA GLY A 434 -31.35 17.89 -0.87
C GLY A 434 -29.89 18.19 -1.27
N LYS A 435 -29.16 17.18 -1.77
CA LYS A 435 -27.83 17.34 -2.34
C LYS A 435 -27.90 17.11 -3.85
N SER A 436 -27.83 18.19 -4.63
CA SER A 436 -27.67 18.10 -6.09
C SER A 436 -26.22 17.76 -6.46
N ALA A 437 -26.03 17.12 -7.62
CA ALA A 437 -24.73 17.07 -8.28
C ALA A 437 -24.37 18.39 -8.95
N ASP A 438 -25.37 19.18 -9.38
CA ASP A 438 -25.18 20.57 -9.80
C ASP A 438 -24.78 21.40 -8.58
N LYS A 439 -23.47 21.70 -8.46
CA LYS A 439 -22.89 22.41 -7.33
C LYS A 439 -23.00 23.92 -7.52
N ASN A 440 -22.97 24.38 -8.76
CA ASN A 440 -22.96 25.80 -9.09
C ASN A 440 -24.39 26.39 -9.23
N ARG A 441 -25.41 25.52 -9.27
CA ARG A 441 -26.85 25.82 -9.41
C ARG A 441 -27.21 26.51 -10.73
N ASP A 442 -26.52 26.17 -11.81
CA ASP A 442 -26.78 26.69 -13.16
C ASP A 442 -27.80 25.84 -13.96
N GLY A 443 -28.28 24.75 -13.36
CA GLY A 443 -29.25 23.82 -13.96
C GLY A 443 -28.63 22.82 -14.93
N LYS A 444 -27.30 22.75 -14.99
CA LYS A 444 -26.53 21.81 -15.81
C LYS A 444 -25.51 21.10 -14.92
N ILE A 445 -25.15 19.89 -15.32
CA ILE A 445 -24.10 19.14 -14.66
C ILE A 445 -22.97 18.90 -15.65
N ASP A 446 -21.78 19.35 -15.28
CA ASP A 446 -20.57 19.02 -16.02
C ASP A 446 -19.94 17.71 -15.51
N ARG A 447 -18.96 17.21 -16.25
CA ARG A 447 -18.28 15.98 -15.90
C ARG A 447 -17.53 16.06 -14.56
N PRO A 448 -16.78 17.13 -14.22
CA PRO A 448 -16.22 17.31 -12.89
C PRO A 448 -17.23 17.17 -11.74
N GLU A 449 -18.41 17.79 -11.85
CA GLU A 449 -19.50 17.67 -10.88
C GLU A 449 -20.02 16.23 -10.78
N TRP A 450 -20.17 15.55 -11.92
CA TRP A 450 -20.56 14.15 -11.96
C TRP A 450 -19.54 13.23 -11.28
N VAL A 451 -18.25 13.45 -11.55
CA VAL A 451 -17.14 12.70 -10.95
C VAL A 451 -17.11 12.92 -9.43
N LEU A 452 -17.26 14.17 -8.97
CA LEU A 452 -17.37 14.49 -7.54
C LEU A 452 -18.55 13.78 -6.87
N ALA A 453 -19.66 13.58 -7.59
CA ALA A 453 -20.80 12.86 -7.04
C ALA A 453 -20.59 11.34 -6.95
N ARG A 454 -19.70 10.77 -7.76
CA ARG A 454 -19.35 9.34 -7.68
C ARG A 454 -18.38 9.03 -6.55
N GLN A 455 -17.56 10.00 -6.19
CA GLN A 455 -16.50 9.84 -5.21
C GLN A 455 -17.04 9.58 -3.80
N ARG A 456 -16.25 8.82 -3.04
CA ARG A 456 -16.37 8.78 -1.59
C ARG A 456 -16.06 10.14 -0.97
N GLN A 457 -16.44 10.29 0.29
CA GLN A 457 -16.13 11.49 1.06
C GLN A 457 -14.65 11.50 1.49
N TRP A 458 -13.76 11.64 0.51
CA TRP A 458 -12.31 11.52 0.69
C TRP A 458 -11.72 12.58 1.60
N PHE A 459 -12.33 13.77 1.66
CA PHE A 459 -11.92 14.78 2.64
C PHE A 459 -12.01 14.20 4.06
N GLU A 460 -13.15 13.67 4.45
CA GLU A 460 -13.42 13.08 5.75
C GLU A 460 -12.51 11.86 6.01
N ILE A 461 -12.36 10.99 5.01
CA ILE A 461 -11.47 9.81 5.07
C ILE A 461 -10.03 10.22 5.34
N TRP A 462 -9.50 11.27 4.71
CA TRP A 462 -8.11 11.73 4.90
C TRP A 462 -7.93 12.61 6.15
N MET A 463 -8.96 13.29 6.63
CA MET A 463 -8.87 14.08 7.86
C MET A 463 -8.65 13.21 9.11
N ILE A 464 -9.21 12.00 9.15
CA ILE A 464 -9.03 11.06 10.26
C ILE A 464 -7.55 10.67 10.46
N PRO A 465 -6.82 10.15 9.46
CA PRO A 465 -5.39 9.86 9.59
C PRO A 465 -4.55 11.13 9.82
N ALA A 466 -4.96 12.29 9.31
CA ALA A 466 -4.30 13.56 9.62
C ALA A 466 -4.35 13.89 11.12
N LEU A 467 -5.54 13.79 11.72
CA LEU A 467 -5.74 14.01 13.15
C LEU A 467 -5.02 12.96 14.00
N ALA A 468 -5.09 11.69 13.61
CA ALA A 468 -4.38 10.61 14.29
C ALA A 468 -2.85 10.82 14.29
N ALA A 469 -2.28 11.22 13.15
CA ALA A 469 -0.86 11.56 13.04
C ALA A 469 -0.49 12.79 13.89
N LEU A 470 -1.36 13.82 13.93
CA LEU A 470 -1.15 15.02 14.74
C LEU A 470 -1.16 14.69 16.23
N VAL A 471 -2.14 13.94 16.71
CA VAL A 471 -2.21 13.48 18.11
C VAL A 471 -0.98 12.67 18.46
N THR A 472 -0.57 11.74 17.58
CA THR A 472 0.65 10.94 17.75
C THR A 472 1.89 11.83 17.87
N CYS A 473 2.00 12.86 17.01
CA CYS A 473 3.09 13.82 17.04
C CYS A 473 3.12 14.62 18.36
N ILE A 474 1.96 15.06 18.86
CA ILE A 474 1.86 15.81 20.12
C ILE A 474 2.28 14.93 21.30
N VAL A 475 1.75 13.70 21.37
CA VAL A 475 2.12 12.71 22.39
C VAL A 475 3.62 12.44 22.35
N PHE A 476 4.19 12.23 21.16
CA PHE A 476 5.62 12.04 20.99
C PHE A 476 6.40 13.27 21.45
N TRP A 477 6.02 14.47 21.03
CA TRP A 477 6.78 15.68 21.31
C TRP A 477 6.90 15.98 22.80
N ILE A 478 5.80 15.81 23.53
CA ILE A 478 5.70 16.01 24.98
C ILE A 478 6.41 14.88 25.73
N GLY A 479 6.17 13.65 25.31
CA GLY A 479 6.59 12.45 26.03
C GLY A 479 8.03 12.02 25.77
N PHE A 480 8.54 12.21 24.56
CA PHE A 480 9.87 11.79 24.16
C PHE A 480 10.92 12.81 24.62
N LYS A 481 11.77 12.41 25.56
CA LYS A 481 12.86 13.25 26.07
C LYS A 481 14.12 13.02 25.25
N ASP A 482 14.68 14.11 24.72
CA ASP A 482 15.92 14.05 23.96
C ASP A 482 17.07 13.67 24.90
N ILE A 483 17.87 12.68 24.52
CA ILE A 483 19.01 12.26 25.33
C ILE A 483 20.12 13.27 25.05
N LYS A 484 20.45 14.12 26.03
CA LYS A 484 21.73 14.82 26.02
C LYS A 484 22.82 13.77 25.86
N LYS A 485 23.63 13.85 24.81
CA LYS A 485 24.89 13.09 24.71
C LYS A 485 25.57 13.18 26.07
N VAL A 486 25.81 12.04 26.71
CA VAL A 486 26.82 11.98 27.75
C VAL A 486 28.10 12.39 27.02
N ALA A 487 28.61 13.58 27.34
CA ALA A 487 29.91 13.99 26.89
C ALA A 487 30.89 13.05 27.60
N ASP A 488 31.56 12.20 26.83
CA ASP A 488 32.76 11.51 27.29
C ASP A 488 33.87 12.53 27.56
#